data_AF-A0A7Y5NAN9-F1
#
_entry.id   AF-A0A7Y5NAN9-F1
#
_cell.length_a   1.000
_cell.length_b   1.000
_cell.length_c   1.000
_cell.angle_alpha   90.00
_cell.angle_beta   90.00
_cell.angle_gamma   90.00
#
_symmetry.space_group_name_H-M   'P 1'
#
loop_
_entity.id
_entity.type
_entity.pdbx_description
1 polymer ?
#
loop_
_entity_poly.entity_id
_entity_poly.type
_entity_poly.pdbx_seq_one_letter_code
_entity_poly.pdbx_strand_id
1 'polypeptide(L)'
;MTIRWGRGASPGDDPDDFDGYEDESDDDELDDVDGEGGDDDDDEDDAEDEEEDLPASTVFVATATPLEVSVGPLPDDRAPDGVCLASRIDGRLVARCAMPGESIERLVALKLFEEPVLVGLLAFEGEPGIQGRLVALVPAARLTEGSEEDEPWKASVPSFEEEQREANEEGGGLAAILLGHIVRFDRDRKHPEDLAQEAVDILQRVVAGAPMSDAAAKAIDDLLDSL
;
A
#
# COMPACT_ATOMS: atom_id res chain seq x y z
N MET A 1 54.29 42.33 -5.93
CA MET A 1 54.94 41.94 -7.20
C MET A 1 54.08 40.84 -7.83
N THR A 2 53.11 41.23 -8.67
CA THR A 2 53.14 41.20 -10.17
C THR A 2 52.60 39.86 -10.69
N ILE A 3 51.29 39.71 -10.91
CA ILE A 3 50.54 39.94 -12.17
C ILE A 3 51.07 39.12 -13.36
N ARG A 4 50.26 38.19 -13.92
CA ARG A 4 49.75 38.34 -15.31
C ARG A 4 48.67 37.33 -15.70
N TRP A 5 47.59 37.90 -16.23
CA TRP A 5 46.55 37.33 -17.07
C TRP A 5 46.99 37.30 -18.55
N GLY A 6 46.32 36.46 -19.35
CA GLY A 6 46.12 36.62 -20.80
C GLY A 6 45.15 35.52 -21.25
N ARG A 7 43.92 35.75 -21.74
CA ARG A 7 43.37 36.72 -22.71
C ARG A 7 44.21 36.83 -23.97
N GLY A 8 43.90 35.98 -24.94
CA GLY A 8 44.07 36.26 -26.35
C GLY A 8 42.70 36.64 -26.92
N ALA A 9 42.56 37.90 -27.32
CA ALA A 9 41.54 38.41 -28.21
C ALA A 9 42.26 39.28 -29.25
N SER A 10 41.77 39.28 -30.49
CA SER A 10 41.82 40.38 -31.48
C SER A 10 41.50 39.82 -32.90
N PRO A 11 41.08 40.66 -33.87
CA PRO A 11 39.95 41.60 -33.86
C PRO A 11 39.26 41.75 -35.26
N GLY A 12 38.21 42.58 -35.34
CA GLY A 12 37.73 43.24 -36.58
C GLY A 12 36.34 42.77 -37.01
N ASP A 13 35.38 43.60 -37.35
CA ASP A 13 35.14 45.06 -37.30
C ASP A 13 33.62 45.22 -37.58
N ASP A 14 33.01 46.24 -36.99
CA ASP A 14 31.60 46.68 -36.89
C ASP A 14 30.83 46.94 -38.23
N PRO A 15 29.65 47.65 -38.28
CA PRO A 15 28.29 47.46 -37.70
C PRO A 15 27.13 47.69 -38.74
N ASP A 16 25.88 47.78 -38.24
CA ASP A 16 24.70 48.56 -38.72
C ASP A 16 23.46 47.86 -39.34
N ASP A 17 22.31 48.55 -39.13
CA ASP A 17 20.88 48.36 -39.48
C ASP A 17 20.07 47.45 -38.53
N PHE A 18 19.20 47.89 -37.61
CA PHE A 18 18.23 49.01 -37.46
C PHE A 18 17.04 49.03 -38.43
N ASP A 19 15.95 48.36 -38.03
CA ASP A 19 14.53 48.78 -38.06
C ASP A 19 13.68 47.52 -37.74
N GLY A 20 12.61 47.49 -36.94
CA GLY A 20 11.54 48.46 -36.73
C GLY A 20 10.23 47.81 -37.20
N TYR A 21 9.14 48.06 -36.46
CA TYR A 21 7.72 47.79 -36.79
C TYR A 21 7.04 46.55 -36.15
N GLU A 22 6.30 46.85 -35.08
CA GLU A 22 5.02 46.24 -34.72
C GLU A 22 4.01 46.40 -35.87
N ASP A 23 3.15 45.40 -36.11
CA ASP A 23 1.81 45.63 -36.69
C ASP A 23 0.86 44.47 -36.36
N GLU A 24 -0.22 44.79 -35.67
CA GLU A 24 -1.41 43.98 -35.48
C GLU A 24 -2.36 44.30 -36.63
N SER A 25 -2.90 43.31 -37.36
CA SER A 25 -4.12 43.48 -38.18
C SER A 25 -4.71 42.15 -38.64
N ASP A 26 -6.04 42.17 -38.61
CA ASP A 26 -7.08 41.17 -38.78
C ASP A 26 -7.23 40.42 -40.13
N ASP A 27 -8.19 39.49 -40.08
CA ASP A 27 -9.12 39.02 -41.12
C ASP A 27 -8.74 37.75 -41.90
N ASP A 28 -9.44 36.65 -41.60
CA ASP A 28 -9.85 35.66 -42.60
C ASP A 28 -11.25 35.11 -42.28
N GLU A 29 -12.07 35.09 -43.32
CA GLU A 29 -13.52 34.85 -43.36
C GLU A 29 -13.95 33.38 -43.16
N LEU A 30 -15.14 33.25 -42.57
CA LEU A 30 -16.21 32.25 -42.65
C LEU A 30 -16.01 30.95 -43.47
N ASP A 31 -16.41 29.81 -42.88
CA ASP A 31 -17.21 28.82 -43.60
C ASP A 31 -18.16 28.07 -42.63
N ASP A 32 -19.46 28.14 -42.91
CA ASP A 32 -20.53 27.40 -42.25
C ASP A 32 -20.47 25.92 -42.71
N VAL A 33 -20.31 24.99 -41.77
CA VAL A 33 -20.68 23.57 -41.97
C VAL A 33 -21.64 23.17 -40.85
N ASP A 34 -22.92 23.10 -41.22
CA ASP A 34 -23.93 22.32 -40.52
C ASP A 34 -23.54 20.84 -40.57
N GLY A 35 -23.27 20.25 -39.39
CA GLY A 35 -23.00 18.83 -39.21
C GLY A 35 -23.68 18.33 -37.94
N GLU A 36 -24.76 17.59 -38.12
CA GLU A 36 -25.59 16.97 -37.09
C GLU A 36 -24.81 15.97 -36.20
N GLY A 37 -25.17 15.94 -34.91
CA GLY A 37 -25.27 14.70 -34.14
C GLY A 37 -24.02 14.24 -33.38
N GLY A 38 -24.12 14.26 -32.06
CA GLY A 38 -23.18 13.61 -31.14
C GLY A 38 -23.25 14.23 -29.76
N ASP A 39 -24.34 13.98 -29.03
CA ASP A 39 -24.28 13.97 -27.55
C ASP A 39 -23.42 12.74 -27.19
N ASP A 40 -22.10 12.91 -27.22
CA ASP A 40 -21.19 12.03 -26.50
C ASP A 40 -20.98 12.71 -25.14
N ASP A 41 -21.96 12.50 -24.26
CA ASP A 41 -21.72 12.50 -22.81
C ASP A 41 -20.71 11.36 -22.57
N ASP A 42 -19.42 11.63 -22.79
CA ASP A 42 -18.33 10.89 -22.17
C ASP A 42 -18.39 11.25 -20.67
N ASP A 43 -19.41 10.71 -19.99
CA ASP A 43 -19.29 10.31 -18.60
C ASP A 43 -18.20 9.22 -18.60
N GLU A 44 -16.95 9.67 -18.62
CA GLU A 44 -15.85 8.91 -18.02
C GLU A 44 -16.26 8.74 -16.56
N ASP A 45 -17.03 7.67 -16.30
CA ASP A 45 -17.08 6.99 -15.01
C ASP A 45 -15.62 6.64 -14.68
N ASP A 46 -14.90 7.64 -14.16
CA ASP A 46 -13.71 7.47 -13.36
C ASP A 46 -14.20 6.72 -12.14
N ALA A 47 -14.27 5.40 -12.29
CA ALA A 47 -14.25 4.49 -11.19
C ALA A 47 -12.93 4.79 -10.47
N GLU A 48 -12.99 5.76 -9.56
CA GLU A 48 -12.08 5.89 -8.44
C GLU A 48 -12.25 4.58 -7.66
N ASP A 49 -11.60 3.52 -8.16
CA ASP A 49 -11.18 2.40 -7.34
C ASP A 49 -10.54 3.06 -6.13
N GLU A 50 -11.14 2.84 -4.96
CA GLU A 50 -10.56 3.20 -3.67
C GLU A 50 -9.29 2.35 -3.44
N GLU A 51 -8.31 2.45 -4.34
CA GLU A 51 -6.93 2.10 -4.09
C GLU A 51 -6.51 3.02 -2.94
N GLU A 52 -6.64 2.51 -1.70
CA GLU A 52 -6.07 3.13 -0.51
C GLU A 52 -4.73 3.73 -0.91
N ASP A 53 -4.55 5.06 -0.90
CA ASP A 53 -3.36 5.80 -1.38
C ASP A 53 -2.06 5.11 -0.91
N LEU A 54 -1.61 4.10 -1.65
CA LEU A 54 -0.43 3.34 -1.30
C LEU A 54 0.73 4.25 -1.67
N PRO A 55 1.69 4.46 -0.75
CA PRO A 55 2.84 5.30 -1.09
C PRO A 55 3.52 4.75 -2.34
N ALA A 56 3.97 5.68 -3.20
CA ALA A 56 4.47 5.39 -4.55
C ALA A 56 5.59 4.33 -4.63
N SER A 57 6.24 4.01 -3.50
CA SER A 57 7.17 2.90 -3.34
C SER A 57 6.64 1.85 -2.36
N THR A 58 5.61 1.10 -2.78
CA THR A 58 5.10 -0.07 -2.04
C THR A 58 5.52 -1.36 -2.73
N VAL A 59 5.99 -2.34 -1.95
CA VAL A 59 6.35 -3.67 -2.43
C VAL A 59 5.64 -4.73 -1.61
N PHE A 60 5.02 -5.69 -2.29
CA PHE A 60 4.43 -6.86 -1.66
C PHE A 60 5.32 -8.08 -1.88
N VAL A 61 5.69 -8.77 -0.80
CA VAL A 61 6.42 -10.05 -0.85
C VAL A 61 5.67 -11.11 -0.09
N ALA A 62 5.65 -12.34 -0.62
CA ALA A 62 5.00 -13.47 0.03
C ALA A 62 5.96 -14.65 0.20
N THR A 63 5.67 -15.47 1.19
CA THR A 63 6.32 -16.75 1.38
C THR A 63 6.06 -17.67 0.19
N ALA A 64 7.07 -18.47 -0.19
CA ALA A 64 6.92 -19.45 -1.27
C ALA A 64 6.17 -20.72 -0.81
N THR A 65 6.20 -21.00 0.49
CA THR A 65 5.58 -22.18 1.10
C THR A 65 4.60 -21.74 2.18
N PRO A 66 3.39 -22.33 2.24
CA PRO A 66 2.44 -22.07 3.32
C PRO A 66 3.00 -22.42 4.69
N LEU A 67 2.61 -21.66 5.71
CA LEU A 67 3.08 -21.76 7.09
C LEU A 67 1.93 -22.04 8.06
N GLU A 68 2.22 -22.77 9.14
CA GLU A 68 1.29 -22.97 10.25
C GLU A 68 1.18 -21.69 11.09
N VAL A 69 0.18 -20.88 10.76
CA VAL A 69 -0.16 -19.66 11.49
C VAL A 69 -1.27 -19.98 12.48
N SER A 70 -1.19 -19.42 13.69
CA SER A 70 -2.31 -19.43 14.63
C SER A 70 -2.56 -18.03 15.13
N VAL A 71 -3.84 -17.68 15.26
CA VAL A 71 -4.28 -16.38 15.76
C VAL A 71 -5.20 -16.57 16.96
N GLY A 72 -5.22 -15.59 17.86
CA GLY A 72 -6.13 -15.61 18.98
C GLY A 72 -6.06 -14.34 19.82
N PRO A 73 -7.02 -14.15 20.74
CA PRO A 73 -7.05 -12.97 21.59
C PRO A 73 -5.87 -12.95 22.55
N LEU A 74 -5.33 -11.77 22.75
CA LEU A 74 -4.31 -11.46 23.74
C LEU A 74 -4.77 -10.22 24.51
N PRO A 75 -4.93 -10.30 25.83
CA PRO A 75 -5.18 -9.12 26.65
C PRO A 75 -4.03 -8.12 26.49
N ASP A 76 -4.34 -6.87 26.13
CA ASP A 76 -3.37 -5.77 26.05
C ASP A 76 -4.03 -4.48 26.53
N ASP A 77 -3.53 -3.93 27.64
CA ASP A 77 -4.05 -2.71 28.27
C ASP A 77 -3.97 -1.45 27.37
N ARG A 78 -3.25 -1.53 26.24
CA ARG A 78 -3.09 -0.42 25.29
C ARG A 78 -4.13 -0.41 24.17
N ALA A 79 -4.89 -1.49 23.98
CA ALA A 79 -5.95 -1.54 22.98
C ALA A 79 -7.26 -0.96 23.55
N PRO A 80 -8.07 -0.26 22.73
CA PRO A 80 -9.47 -0.02 23.07
C PRO A 80 -10.14 -1.37 23.36
N ASP A 81 -10.83 -1.49 24.50
CA ASP A 81 -11.41 -2.73 25.04
C ASP A 81 -10.43 -3.79 25.57
N GLY A 82 -9.12 -3.53 25.52
CA GLY A 82 -8.11 -4.34 26.19
C GLY A 82 -7.75 -5.65 25.48
N VAL A 83 -8.09 -5.81 24.19
CA VAL A 83 -7.84 -7.06 23.42
C VAL A 83 -7.11 -6.76 22.11
N CYS A 84 -6.06 -7.53 21.82
CA CYS A 84 -5.35 -7.56 20.54
C CYS A 84 -5.39 -8.97 19.93
N LEU A 85 -5.36 -9.06 18.60
CA LEU A 85 -5.05 -10.29 17.89
C LEU A 85 -3.56 -10.59 18.04
N ALA A 86 -3.23 -11.76 18.57
CA ALA A 86 -1.87 -12.27 18.63
C ALA A 86 -1.65 -13.32 17.55
N SER A 87 -0.79 -12.98 16.58
CA SER A 87 -0.43 -13.83 15.45
C SER A 87 0.84 -14.60 15.80
N ARG A 88 0.79 -15.92 15.64
CA ARG A 88 1.89 -16.84 15.94
C ARG A 88 2.22 -17.70 14.74
N ILE A 89 3.51 -17.89 14.49
CA ILE A 89 4.03 -18.86 13.52
C ILE A 89 4.79 -19.91 14.33
N ASP A 90 4.47 -21.19 14.12
CA ASP A 90 5.05 -22.31 14.87
C ASP A 90 4.98 -22.13 16.41
N GLY A 91 3.87 -21.56 16.89
CA GLY A 91 3.64 -21.27 18.32
C GLY A 91 4.41 -20.05 18.88
N ARG A 92 5.26 -19.39 18.09
CA ARG A 92 5.98 -18.17 18.49
C ARG A 92 5.20 -16.92 18.09
N LEU A 93 5.05 -15.97 19.01
CA LEU A 93 4.44 -14.67 18.71
C LEU A 93 5.29 -13.90 17.69
N VAL A 94 4.67 -13.55 16.56
CA VAL A 94 5.33 -12.79 15.48
C VAL A 94 4.78 -11.39 15.31
N ALA A 95 3.50 -11.18 15.60
CA ALA A 95 2.84 -9.89 15.42
C ALA A 95 1.64 -9.74 16.36
N ARG A 96 1.29 -8.47 16.63
CA ARG A 96 0.09 -8.08 17.38
C ARG A 96 -0.67 -7.05 16.57
N CYS A 97 -2.01 -7.15 16.56
CA CYS A 97 -2.87 -6.19 15.90
C CYS A 97 -4.03 -5.81 16.82
N ALA A 98 -4.25 -4.51 17.03
CA ALA A 98 -5.44 -4.04 17.73
C ALA A 98 -6.64 -4.13 16.77
N MET A 99 -7.74 -4.72 17.22
CA MET A 99 -9.01 -4.82 16.50
C MET A 99 -10.12 -5.13 17.51
N PRO A 100 -11.40 -4.84 17.20
CA PRO A 100 -12.50 -5.15 18.10
C PRO A 100 -12.59 -6.64 18.46
N GLY A 101 -13.05 -6.93 19.68
CA GLY A 101 -13.20 -8.30 20.16
C GLY A 101 -14.08 -9.15 19.24
N GLU A 102 -15.19 -8.61 18.74
CA GLU A 102 -16.07 -9.35 17.83
C GLU A 102 -15.37 -9.77 16.52
N SER A 103 -14.43 -8.96 16.03
CA SER A 103 -13.67 -9.28 14.82
C SER A 103 -12.71 -10.45 15.05
N ILE A 104 -12.08 -10.51 16.23
CA ILE A 104 -11.19 -11.61 16.62
C ILE A 104 -12.01 -12.90 16.76
N GLU A 105 -13.13 -12.84 17.47
CA GLU A 105 -14.02 -13.99 17.65
C GLU A 105 -14.50 -14.53 16.31
N ARG A 106 -14.88 -13.65 15.38
CA ARG A 106 -15.27 -14.02 14.02
C ARG A 106 -14.14 -14.70 13.26
N LEU A 107 -12.93 -14.14 13.25
CA LEU A 107 -11.76 -14.74 12.58
C LEU A 107 -11.45 -16.14 13.13
N VAL A 108 -11.53 -16.32 14.45
CA VAL A 108 -11.34 -17.62 15.11
C VAL A 108 -12.46 -18.60 14.73
N ALA A 109 -13.71 -18.14 14.68
CA ALA A 109 -14.86 -18.97 14.32
C ALA A 109 -14.80 -19.48 12.87
N LEU A 110 -14.29 -18.67 11.94
CA LEU A 110 -14.12 -19.02 10.53
C LEU A 110 -13.01 -20.05 10.27
N LYS A 111 -12.20 -20.40 11.27
CA LYS A 111 -11.20 -21.48 11.18
C LYS A 111 -10.24 -21.31 9.99
N LEU A 112 -9.98 -20.06 9.61
CA LEU A 112 -9.19 -19.70 8.42
C LEU A 112 -7.73 -20.17 8.49
N PHE A 113 -7.27 -20.48 9.69
CA PHE A 113 -5.89 -20.85 10.01
C PHE A 113 -5.75 -22.33 10.43
N GLU A 114 -6.76 -23.18 10.18
CA GLU A 114 -6.65 -24.64 10.41
C GLU A 114 -5.72 -25.31 9.39
N GLU A 115 -5.61 -24.73 8.21
CA GLU A 115 -4.67 -25.14 7.17
C GLU A 115 -3.50 -24.16 7.09
N PRO A 116 -2.30 -24.61 6.69
CA PRO A 116 -1.18 -23.71 6.44
C PRO A 116 -1.53 -22.64 5.40
N VAL A 117 -1.20 -21.38 5.72
CA VAL A 117 -1.51 -20.20 4.88
C VAL A 117 -0.24 -19.52 4.39
N LEU A 118 -0.33 -18.85 3.23
CA LEU A 118 0.77 -18.00 2.79
C LEU A 118 0.82 -16.74 3.65
N VAL A 119 2.01 -16.40 4.11
CA VAL A 119 2.27 -15.14 4.82
C VAL A 119 2.92 -14.16 3.86
N GLY A 120 2.41 -12.93 3.84
CA GLY A 120 2.92 -11.82 3.05
C GLY A 120 3.32 -10.63 3.90
N LEU A 121 4.14 -9.76 3.32
CA LEU A 121 4.54 -8.48 3.88
C LEU A 121 4.34 -7.41 2.81
N LEU A 122 3.46 -6.45 3.10
CA LEU A 122 3.34 -5.22 2.35
C LEU A 122 4.30 -4.20 2.97
N ALA A 123 5.38 -3.86 2.28
CA ALA A 123 6.41 -2.96 2.77
C ALA A 123 6.40 -1.65 1.97
N PHE A 124 6.58 -0.54 2.66
CA PHE A 124 6.71 0.77 2.05
C PHE A 124 7.71 1.64 2.83
N GLU A 125 8.32 2.60 2.14
CA GLU A 125 9.20 3.56 2.79
C GLU A 125 8.37 4.62 3.53
N GLY A 126 8.72 4.86 4.80
CA GLY A 126 8.06 5.84 5.64
C GLY A 126 8.85 6.10 6.91
N GLU A 127 8.99 7.37 7.30
CA GLU A 127 9.74 7.75 8.50
C GLU A 127 9.19 6.99 9.73
N PRO A 128 10.01 6.26 10.52
CA PRO A 128 11.47 6.33 10.68
C PRO A 128 12.31 5.27 9.90
N GLY A 129 11.78 4.72 8.80
CA GLY A 129 12.51 3.80 7.91
C GLY A 129 11.58 3.05 6.96
N ILE A 130 11.46 1.74 7.13
CA ILE A 130 10.51 0.89 6.41
C ILE A 130 9.38 0.51 7.36
N GLN A 131 8.16 0.70 6.87
CA GLN A 131 6.94 0.23 7.51
C GLN A 131 6.41 -0.97 6.74
N GLY A 132 6.08 -2.03 7.48
CA GLY A 132 5.59 -3.28 6.96
C GLY A 132 4.27 -3.66 7.58
N ARG A 133 3.31 -4.09 6.77
CA ARG A 133 2.07 -4.74 7.21
C ARG A 133 2.19 -6.23 6.94
N LEU A 134 2.27 -7.03 8.00
CA LEU A 134 2.31 -8.49 7.90
C LEU A 134 0.88 -8.99 7.69
N VAL A 135 0.66 -9.78 6.64
CA VAL A 135 -0.67 -10.29 6.28
C VAL A 135 -0.65 -11.81 6.11
N ALA A 136 -1.77 -12.46 6.39
CA ALA A 136 -2.04 -13.83 5.97
C ALA A 136 -2.95 -13.82 4.74
N LEU A 137 -2.59 -14.58 3.72
CA LEU A 137 -3.39 -14.74 2.51
C LEU A 137 -4.28 -15.97 2.67
N VAL A 138 -5.59 -15.74 2.69
CA VAL A 138 -6.60 -16.79 2.82
C VAL A 138 -7.55 -16.75 1.62
N PRO A 139 -8.17 -17.88 1.22
CA PRO A 139 -9.19 -17.86 0.17
C PRO A 139 -10.37 -16.95 0.55
N ALA A 140 -10.69 -15.98 -0.29
CA ALA A 140 -11.74 -14.98 -0.05
C ALA A 140 -13.12 -15.62 0.17
N ALA A 141 -13.40 -16.75 -0.49
CA ALA A 141 -14.63 -17.52 -0.31
C ALA A 141 -14.89 -17.94 1.15
N ARG A 142 -13.85 -18.16 1.96
CA ARG A 142 -14.03 -18.52 3.38
C ARG A 142 -14.43 -17.33 4.27
N LEU A 143 -14.30 -16.09 3.77
CA LEU A 143 -14.71 -14.90 4.50
C LEU A 143 -16.20 -14.57 4.30
N THR A 144 -16.76 -14.96 3.15
CA THR A 144 -18.16 -14.69 2.78
C THR A 144 -19.13 -15.71 3.36
N GLU A 145 -18.71 -16.94 3.65
CA GLU A 145 -19.53 -18.05 4.20
C GLU A 145 -20.25 -17.76 5.54
N GLY A 146 -20.07 -16.57 6.13
CA GLY A 146 -20.81 -16.14 7.33
C GLY A 146 -21.28 -14.67 7.32
N SER A 147 -21.15 -13.96 6.20
CA SER A 147 -21.62 -12.56 6.04
C SER A 147 -23.05 -12.46 5.52
N GLU A 148 -23.62 -13.57 5.08
CA GLU A 148 -24.97 -13.64 4.53
C GLU A 148 -25.98 -13.90 5.66
N GLU A 149 -26.10 -12.96 6.60
CA GLU A 149 -27.40 -12.82 7.23
C GLU A 149 -28.37 -12.39 6.12
N ASP A 150 -29.40 -13.22 5.89
CA ASP A 150 -30.52 -12.98 4.97
C ASP A 150 -31.28 -11.72 5.44
N GLU A 151 -30.69 -10.56 5.19
CA GLU A 151 -31.32 -9.31 5.57
C GLU A 151 -32.42 -8.98 4.56
N PRO A 152 -33.66 -8.70 5.01
CA PRO A 152 -34.85 -8.68 4.16
C PRO A 152 -34.84 -7.61 3.06
N TRP A 153 -33.94 -6.63 3.13
CA TRP A 153 -33.76 -5.60 2.11
C TRP A 153 -32.92 -6.06 0.91
N LYS A 154 -32.09 -7.12 1.04
CA LYS A 154 -31.35 -7.71 -0.10
C LYS A 154 -32.30 -8.30 -1.14
N ALA A 155 -33.47 -8.80 -0.72
CA ALA A 155 -34.52 -9.25 -1.63
C ALA A 155 -35.21 -8.11 -2.42
N SER A 156 -34.93 -6.84 -2.08
CA SER A 156 -35.59 -5.66 -2.67
C SER A 156 -34.71 -4.87 -3.64
N VAL A 157 -33.42 -5.19 -3.75
CA VAL A 157 -32.50 -4.57 -4.72
C VAL A 157 -32.37 -5.47 -5.97
N PRO A 158 -32.43 -4.91 -7.19
CA PRO A 158 -32.12 -5.66 -8.41
C PRO A 158 -30.74 -6.29 -8.33
N SER A 159 -30.60 -7.49 -8.89
CA SER A 159 -29.47 -8.41 -8.73
C SER A 159 -28.17 -7.96 -9.44
N PHE A 160 -27.72 -6.73 -9.20
CA PHE A 160 -26.45 -6.24 -9.72
C PHE A 160 -25.26 -6.88 -8.97
N GLU A 161 -25.44 -7.24 -7.70
CA GLU A 161 -24.42 -7.92 -6.90
C GLU A 161 -24.19 -9.39 -7.32
N GLU A 162 -25.18 -10.10 -7.88
CA GLU A 162 -24.98 -11.50 -8.30
C GLU A 162 -24.17 -11.57 -9.61
N GLU A 163 -24.41 -10.68 -10.58
CA GLU A 163 -23.61 -10.61 -11.82
C GLU A 163 -22.14 -10.26 -11.54
N GLN A 164 -21.88 -9.38 -10.55
CA GLN A 164 -20.51 -9.03 -10.16
C GLN A 164 -19.83 -10.13 -9.31
N ARG A 165 -20.61 -10.95 -8.57
CA ARG A 165 -20.10 -12.15 -7.88
C ARG A 165 -19.70 -13.24 -8.86
N GLU A 166 -20.51 -13.54 -9.88
CA GLU A 166 -20.16 -14.55 -10.89
C GLU A 166 -18.88 -14.18 -11.65
N ALA A 167 -18.65 -12.88 -11.91
CA ALA A 167 -17.40 -12.40 -12.51
C ALA A 167 -16.17 -12.51 -11.57
N ASN A 168 -16.36 -12.41 -10.25
CA ASN A 168 -15.29 -12.51 -9.25
C ASN A 168 -15.05 -13.96 -8.76
N GLU A 169 -15.99 -14.89 -8.97
CA GLU A 169 -15.87 -16.31 -8.63
C GLU A 169 -14.99 -17.11 -9.61
N GLU A 170 -14.78 -16.64 -10.84
CA GLU A 170 -13.92 -17.33 -11.82
C GLU A 170 -12.41 -17.27 -11.48
N GLY A 171 -12.01 -16.38 -10.58
CA GLY A 171 -10.66 -16.35 -10.01
C GLY A 171 -10.76 -16.47 -8.50
N GLY A 172 -10.50 -17.66 -7.94
CA GLY A 172 -10.50 -17.88 -6.48
C GLY A 172 -9.57 -16.90 -5.76
N GLY A 173 -10.12 -15.75 -5.38
CA GLY A 173 -9.37 -14.61 -4.88
C GLY A 173 -8.74 -14.90 -3.52
N LEU A 174 -7.58 -14.30 -3.27
CA LEU A 174 -6.97 -14.29 -1.96
C LEU A 174 -7.36 -13.00 -1.24
N ALA A 175 -7.81 -13.12 0.00
CA ALA A 175 -8.00 -12.01 0.90
C ALA A 175 -6.83 -11.91 1.87
N ALA A 176 -6.41 -10.69 2.18
CA ALA A 176 -5.32 -10.41 3.10
C ALA A 176 -5.87 -10.08 4.50
N ILE A 177 -5.54 -10.90 5.49
CA ILE A 177 -5.84 -10.63 6.90
C ILE A 177 -4.62 -9.99 7.55
N LEU A 178 -4.78 -8.78 8.09
CA LEU A 178 -3.73 -8.08 8.80
C LEU A 178 -3.36 -8.81 10.10
N LEU A 179 -2.13 -9.33 10.16
CA LEU A 179 -1.56 -10.00 11.34
C LEU A 179 -0.89 -9.01 12.30
N GLY A 180 -0.39 -7.89 11.77
CA GLY A 180 0.15 -6.77 12.54
C GLY A 180 1.18 -5.95 11.76
N HIS A 181 1.78 -4.99 12.46
CA HIS A 181 2.73 -4.04 11.88
C HIS A 181 4.17 -4.37 12.27
N ILE A 182 5.10 -4.10 11.35
CA ILE A 182 6.54 -4.28 11.52
C ILE A 182 7.21 -2.98 11.11
N VAL A 183 8.16 -2.51 11.91
CA VAL A 183 8.95 -1.34 11.55
C VAL A 183 10.42 -1.73 11.56
N ARG A 184 11.12 -1.36 10.49
CA ARG A 184 12.57 -1.47 10.41
C ARG A 184 13.17 -0.09 10.21
N PHE A 185 14.00 0.33 11.15
CA PHE A 185 14.63 1.65 11.12
C PHE A 185 15.73 1.72 10.06
N ASP A 186 16.00 2.91 9.54
CA ASP A 186 17.04 3.11 8.52
C ASP A 186 18.41 2.59 8.94
N ARG A 187 18.77 2.76 10.21
CA ARG A 187 20.04 2.26 10.78
C ARG A 187 20.18 0.74 10.73
N ASP A 188 19.06 0.03 10.66
CA ASP A 188 18.98 -1.43 10.72
C ASP A 188 18.75 -2.05 9.32
N ARG A 189 18.68 -1.23 8.26
CA ARG A 189 18.51 -1.68 6.86
C ARG A 189 19.76 -2.45 6.39
N LYS A 190 19.55 -3.53 5.63
CA LYS A 190 20.65 -4.24 4.94
C LYS A 190 20.80 -3.84 3.48
N HIS A 191 19.68 -3.49 2.85
CA HIS A 191 19.56 -3.10 1.46
C HIS A 191 18.88 -1.71 1.41
N PRO A 192 19.62 -0.63 1.75
CA PRO A 192 19.03 0.72 1.80
C PRO A 192 18.59 1.25 0.43
N GLU A 193 19.15 0.72 -0.65
CA GLU A 193 18.80 1.08 -2.03
C GLU A 193 17.73 0.17 -2.68
N ASP A 194 17.33 -0.92 -2.03
CA ASP A 194 16.41 -1.92 -2.62
C ASP A 194 15.34 -2.35 -1.61
N LEU A 195 14.17 -1.71 -1.70
CA LEU A 195 13.02 -2.00 -0.84
C LEU A 195 12.54 -3.45 -0.97
N ALA A 196 12.59 -4.04 -2.16
CA ALA A 196 12.11 -5.40 -2.38
C ALA A 196 12.99 -6.41 -1.67
N GLN A 197 14.31 -6.29 -1.80
CA GLN A 197 15.25 -7.16 -1.08
C GLN A 197 15.18 -6.96 0.42
N GLU A 198 14.97 -5.72 0.86
CA GLU A 198 14.80 -5.43 2.27
C GLU A 198 13.50 -6.05 2.83
N ALA A 199 12.40 -6.00 2.08
CA ALA A 199 11.14 -6.65 2.43
C ALA A 199 11.29 -8.19 2.51
N VAL A 200 12.03 -8.79 1.57
CA VAL A 200 12.35 -10.24 1.61
C VAL A 200 13.17 -10.57 2.87
N ASP A 201 14.20 -9.80 3.20
CA ASP A 201 14.99 -10.02 4.41
C ASP A 201 14.15 -9.87 5.68
N ILE A 202 13.23 -8.89 5.71
CA ILE A 202 12.29 -8.71 6.82
C ILE A 202 11.42 -9.95 6.95
N LEU A 203 10.74 -10.37 5.88
CA LEU A 203 9.84 -11.52 5.92
C LEU A 203 10.59 -12.80 6.32
N GLN A 204 11.79 -13.03 5.79
CA GLN A 204 12.62 -14.19 6.16
C GLN A 204 12.98 -14.20 7.65
N ARG A 205 13.30 -13.04 8.23
CA ARG A 205 13.59 -12.92 9.67
C ARG A 205 12.35 -13.20 10.51
N VAL A 206 11.19 -12.70 10.09
CA VAL A 206 9.91 -12.95 10.77
C VAL A 206 9.61 -14.44 10.76
N VAL A 207 9.78 -15.13 9.62
CA VAL A 207 9.52 -16.58 9.50
C VAL A 207 10.55 -17.38 10.30
N ALA A 208 11.84 -17.10 10.14
CA ALA A 208 12.92 -17.83 10.84
C ALA A 208 12.97 -17.57 12.36
N GLY A 209 12.24 -16.56 12.83
CA GLY A 209 12.24 -16.15 14.24
C GLY A 209 13.52 -15.51 14.72
N ALA A 210 14.21 -14.82 13.81
CA ALA A 210 15.30 -13.96 14.20
C ALA A 210 14.75 -12.79 15.05
N PRO A 211 15.50 -12.34 16.07
CA PRO A 211 15.10 -11.18 16.85
C PRO A 211 15.03 -9.95 15.94
N MET A 212 13.84 -9.35 15.90
CA MET A 212 13.62 -8.02 15.35
C MET A 212 13.33 -7.08 16.51
N SER A 213 13.86 -5.85 16.42
CA SER A 213 13.44 -4.79 17.33
C SER A 213 11.95 -4.54 17.11
N ASP A 214 11.11 -4.93 18.06
CA ASP A 214 9.70 -4.56 18.07
C ASP A 214 9.64 -3.02 18.08
N ALA A 215 8.84 -2.44 17.18
CA ALA A 215 8.59 -1.00 17.14
C ALA A 215 8.10 -0.51 18.52
N ALA A 216 7.33 -1.33 19.24
CA ALA A 216 6.87 -1.02 20.59
C ALA A 216 7.99 -1.11 21.64
N ALA A 217 8.91 -2.07 21.53
CA ALA A 217 10.06 -2.17 22.44
C ALA A 217 11.00 -0.97 22.26
N LYS A 218 11.24 -0.57 21.01
CA LYS A 218 12.07 0.59 20.72
C LYS A 218 11.41 1.93 21.05
N ALA A 219 10.09 2.09 20.84
CA ALA A 219 9.40 3.29 21.29
C ALA A 219 9.48 3.44 22.83
N ILE A 220 9.46 2.32 23.57
CA ILE A 220 9.67 2.31 25.02
C ILE A 220 11.13 2.64 25.35
N ASP A 221 12.11 2.02 24.68
CA ASP A 221 13.54 2.30 24.92
C ASP A 221 13.91 3.75 24.58
N ASP A 222 13.45 4.30 23.45
CA ASP A 222 13.69 5.69 23.03
C ASP A 222 13.01 6.68 24.02
N LEU A 223 11.84 6.33 24.60
CA LEU A 223 11.23 7.11 25.68
C LEU A 223 12.05 7.04 26.98
N LEU A 224 12.60 5.88 27.32
CA LEU A 224 13.40 5.67 28.53
C LEU A 224 14.79 6.32 28.43
N ASP A 225 15.39 6.38 27.25
CA ASP A 225 16.67 7.06 26.99
C ASP A 225 16.52 8.60 26.91
N SER A 226 15.29 9.11 26.80
CA SER A 226 15.00 10.55 26.75
C SER A 226 14.78 11.21 28.13
N LEU A 227 14.90 10.44 29.22
CA LEU A 227 14.61 10.85 30.62
C LEU A 227 15.89 11.06 31.43
#